data_AF-A0A3R9V6D2-F1
#
_entry.id   AF-A0A3R9V6D2-F1
#
_cell.length_a   1.000
_cell.length_b   1.000
_cell.length_c   1.000
_cell.angle_alpha   90.00
_cell.angle_beta   90.00
_cell.angle_gamma   90.00
#
_symmetry.space_group_name_H-M   'P 1'
#
loop_
_entity.id
_entity.type
_entity.pdbx_description
1 polymer ?
#
loop_
_entity_poly.entity_id
_entity_poly.type
_entity_poly.pdbx_seq_one_letter_code
_entity_poly.pdbx_strand_id
1 'polypeptide(L)'
;MTGPWAVPQVRRVCVLAWGGAAVSWELSSPGPLLPSLASCAAFLLLAAGSALHVRQRLAGELRRTRRIAGTVQQALLRPLPARMDGLALAAAHGPVLGGDLYEALTTPYGVRVVIGDVRGHGLPALPAATAVLGCFREAAHDEPTLDGVLRRLERALRRAAAGPEDFVTLLLLEITADSTVTVLNCGHPWPYLLPPA
;
A
#
# COMPACT_ATOMS: atom_id res chain seq x y z
N MET A 1 -11.62 32.48 24.03
CA MET A 1 -11.81 32.01 22.64
C MET A 1 -11.61 30.50 22.63
N THR A 2 -12.69 29.74 22.80
CA THR A 2 -12.69 28.26 22.94
C THR A 2 -13.57 27.67 21.85
N GLY A 3 -12.98 26.87 20.95
CA GLY A 3 -13.63 26.34 19.75
C GLY A 3 -14.48 25.08 20.02
N PRO A 4 -15.55 24.84 19.23
CA PRO A 4 -16.52 23.78 19.47
C PRO A 4 -16.19 22.52 18.64
N TRP A 5 -15.55 21.50 19.21
CA TRP A 5 -15.33 20.23 18.50
C TRP A 5 -15.23 18.95 19.36
N ALA A 6 -15.91 18.84 20.50
CA ALA A 6 -15.79 17.64 21.35
C ALA A 6 -17.12 16.93 21.72
N VAL A 7 -18.17 17.01 20.88
CA VAL A 7 -19.53 16.55 21.27
C VAL A 7 -20.12 15.29 20.58
N PRO A 8 -19.51 14.58 19.61
CA PRO A 8 -20.15 13.36 19.08
C PRO A 8 -19.91 12.10 19.94
N GLN A 9 -18.82 12.04 20.70
CA GLN A 9 -18.34 10.80 21.34
C GLN A 9 -18.98 10.56 22.71
N VAL A 10 -19.22 11.63 23.47
CA VAL A 10 -19.82 11.59 24.82
C VAL A 10 -21.27 11.10 24.78
N ARG A 11 -22.05 11.49 23.76
CA ARG A 11 -23.45 11.05 23.59
C ARG A 11 -23.61 9.54 23.41
N ARG A 12 -22.64 8.86 22.77
CA ARG A 12 -22.72 7.41 22.52
C ARG A 12 -22.45 6.59 23.78
N VAL A 13 -21.53 7.05 24.64
CA VAL A 13 -21.21 6.39 25.91
C VAL A 13 -22.37 6.52 26.89
N CYS A 14 -23.02 7.68 26.95
CA CYS A 14 -24.18 7.88 27.81
C CYS A 14 -25.35 6.95 27.43
N VAL A 15 -25.64 6.75 26.14
CA VAL A 15 -26.76 5.87 25.73
C VAL A 15 -26.50 4.40 26.09
N LEU A 16 -25.26 3.92 25.95
CA LEU A 16 -24.89 2.56 26.32
C LEU A 16 -24.89 2.34 27.84
N ALA A 17 -24.40 3.33 28.60
CA ALA A 17 -24.37 3.27 30.07
C ALA A 17 -25.77 3.32 30.70
N TRP A 18 -26.65 4.19 30.19
CA TRP A 18 -28.04 4.27 30.65
C TRP A 18 -28.86 3.04 30.20
N GLY A 19 -28.61 2.51 29.01
CA GLY A 19 -29.24 1.27 28.53
C GLY A 19 -28.88 0.05 29.38
N GLY A 20 -27.60 -0.10 29.74
CA GLY A 20 -27.14 -1.18 30.63
C GLY A 20 -27.70 -1.06 32.06
N ALA A 21 -27.82 0.16 32.58
CA ALA A 21 -28.41 0.41 33.89
C ALA A 21 -29.92 0.08 33.92
N ALA A 22 -30.66 0.41 32.86
CA ALA A 22 -32.08 0.07 32.73
C ALA A 22 -32.31 -1.45 32.67
N VAL A 23 -31.51 -2.17 31.87
CA VAL A 23 -31.57 -3.64 31.76
C VAL A 23 -31.22 -4.32 33.09
N SER A 24 -30.21 -3.82 33.81
CA SER A 24 -29.81 -4.36 35.12
C SER A 24 -30.89 -4.17 36.20
N TRP A 25 -31.59 -3.02 36.18
CA TRP A 25 -32.71 -2.74 37.08
C TRP A 25 -33.95 -3.62 36.78
N GLU A 26 -34.18 -3.93 35.50
CA GLU A 26 -35.28 -4.77 35.05
C GLU A 26 -35.03 -6.25 35.33
N LEU A 27 -33.77 -6.71 35.29
CA LEU A 27 -33.36 -8.07 35.65
C LEU A 27 -33.41 -8.35 37.16
N SER A 28 -33.34 -7.30 37.99
CA SER A 28 -33.42 -7.38 39.46
C SER A 28 -34.85 -7.23 40.01
N SER A 29 -35.83 -7.02 39.13
CA SER A 29 -37.26 -6.89 39.47
C SER A 29 -38.04 -8.11 38.97
N PRO A 30 -38.84 -8.84 39.80
CA PRO A 30 -39.69 -9.93 39.30
C PRO A 30 -40.91 -9.36 38.55
N GLY A 31 -40.68 -8.93 37.29
CA GLY A 31 -41.69 -8.38 36.37
C GLY A 31 -41.96 -9.30 35.16
N PRO A 32 -43.00 -9.03 34.36
CA PRO A 32 -43.39 -9.86 33.22
C PRO A 32 -42.26 -9.97 32.17
N LEU A 33 -42.11 -11.14 31.54
CA LEU A 33 -41.00 -11.48 30.63
C LEU A 33 -40.94 -10.64 29.33
N LEU A 34 -42.08 -10.11 28.88
CA LEU A 34 -42.21 -9.37 27.61
C LEU A 34 -41.42 -8.04 27.55
N PRO A 35 -41.50 -7.12 28.54
CA PRO A 35 -40.72 -5.87 28.52
C PRO A 35 -39.20 -6.10 28.57
N SER A 36 -38.73 -7.09 29.34
CA SER A 36 -37.30 -7.43 29.42
C SER A 36 -36.75 -7.92 28.07
N LEU A 37 -37.50 -8.75 27.34
CA LEU A 37 -37.15 -9.16 25.98
C LEU A 37 -37.15 -7.99 24.99
N ALA A 38 -38.11 -7.07 25.11
CA ALA A 38 -38.18 -5.88 24.26
C ALA A 38 -36.98 -4.93 24.48
N SER A 39 -36.57 -4.73 25.74
CA SER A 39 -35.41 -3.90 26.11
C SER A 39 -34.11 -4.50 25.58
N CYS A 40 -33.90 -5.81 25.75
CA CYS A 40 -32.76 -6.53 25.17
C CYS A 40 -32.72 -6.44 23.64
N ALA A 41 -33.87 -6.62 22.96
CA ALA A 41 -33.95 -6.50 21.51
C ALA A 41 -33.60 -5.08 21.05
N ALA A 42 -34.10 -4.04 21.73
CA ALA A 42 -33.78 -2.66 21.42
C ALA A 42 -32.28 -2.35 21.58
N PHE A 43 -31.64 -2.86 22.64
CA PHE A 43 -30.21 -2.68 22.86
C PHE A 43 -29.38 -3.38 21.78
N LEU A 44 -29.72 -4.62 21.42
CA LEU A 44 -29.05 -5.36 20.36
C LEU A 44 -29.17 -4.67 19.00
N LEU A 45 -30.34 -4.12 18.67
CA LEU A 45 -30.57 -3.38 17.42
C LEU A 45 -29.75 -2.08 17.39
N LEU A 46 -29.68 -1.34 18.50
CA LEU A 46 -28.84 -0.14 18.61
C LEU A 46 -27.35 -0.47 18.51
N ALA A 47 -26.90 -1.52 19.20
CA ALA A 47 -25.52 -1.99 19.13
C ALA A 47 -25.15 -2.42 17.71
N ALA A 48 -25.97 -3.26 17.08
CA ALA A 48 -25.77 -3.72 15.71
C ALA A 48 -25.78 -2.56 14.70
N GLY A 49 -26.73 -1.63 14.83
CA GLY A 49 -26.81 -0.43 14.00
C GLY A 49 -25.57 0.47 14.14
N SER A 50 -25.08 0.66 15.37
CA SER A 50 -23.87 1.43 15.63
C SER A 50 -22.61 0.74 15.06
N ALA A 51 -22.49 -0.58 15.22
CA ALA A 51 -21.39 -1.36 14.68
C ALA A 51 -21.39 -1.35 13.15
N LEU A 52 -22.57 -1.50 12.53
CA LEU A 52 -22.73 -1.42 11.08
C LEU A 52 -22.36 -0.02 10.55
N HIS A 53 -22.79 1.04 11.23
CA HIS A 53 -22.46 2.42 10.87
C HIS A 53 -20.96 2.71 10.95
N VAL A 54 -20.29 2.24 12.01
CA VAL A 54 -18.82 2.37 12.16
C VAL A 54 -18.11 1.56 11.06
N ARG A 55 -18.54 0.32 10.80
CA ARG A 55 -18.01 -0.51 9.71
C ARG A 55 -18.17 0.16 8.35
N GLN A 56 -19.33 0.76 8.06
CA GLN A 56 -19.57 1.46 6.80
C GLN A 56 -18.68 2.70 6.65
N ARG A 57 -18.47 3.47 7.72
CA ARG A 57 -17.55 4.62 7.70
C ARG A 57 -16.11 4.19 7.42
N LEU A 58 -15.60 3.20 8.17
CA LEU A 58 -14.26 2.66 7.97
C LEU A 58 -14.09 2.09 6.55
N ALA A 59 -15.08 1.35 6.05
CA ALA A 59 -15.08 0.83 4.69
C ALA A 59 -15.13 1.94 3.63
N GLY A 60 -15.81 3.06 3.91
CA GLY A 60 -15.82 4.25 3.05
C GLY A 60 -14.45 4.92 2.98
N GLU A 61 -13.82 5.14 4.14
CA GLU A 61 -12.48 5.73 4.23
C GLU A 61 -11.43 4.85 3.53
N LEU A 62 -11.43 3.54 3.78
CA LEU A 62 -10.53 2.59 3.10
C LEU A 62 -10.71 2.61 1.58
N ARG A 63 -11.95 2.70 1.08
CA ARG A 63 -12.22 2.81 -0.36
C ARG A 63 -11.70 4.10 -0.96
N ARG A 64 -11.82 5.22 -0.25
CA ARG A 64 -11.32 6.53 -0.70
C ARG A 64 -9.79 6.52 -0.77
N THR A 65 -9.14 6.02 0.27
CA THR A 65 -7.67 5.88 0.32
C THR A 65 -7.17 4.96 -0.79
N ARG A 66 -7.80 3.80 -1.01
CA ARG A 66 -7.43 2.89 -2.11
C ARG A 66 -7.58 3.50 -3.50
N ARG A 67 -8.63 4.30 -3.74
CA ARG A 67 -8.83 4.97 -5.03
C ARG A 67 -7.72 5.98 -5.34
N ILE A 68 -7.40 6.86 -4.38
CA ILE A 68 -6.34 7.86 -4.55
C ILE A 68 -5.01 7.17 -4.82
N ALA A 69 -4.73 6.13 -4.05
CA ALA A 69 -3.47 5.46 -4.07
C ALA A 69 -3.28 4.60 -5.33
N GLY A 70 -4.37 4.04 -5.90
CA GLY A 70 -4.32 3.40 -7.21
C GLY A 70 -4.01 4.36 -8.36
N THR A 71 -4.58 5.56 -8.35
CA THR A 71 -4.24 6.59 -9.33
C THR A 71 -2.78 7.00 -9.22
N VAL A 72 -2.25 7.12 -7.99
CA VAL A 72 -0.83 7.43 -7.78
C VAL A 72 0.07 6.28 -8.24
N GLN A 73 -0.26 5.03 -7.91
CA GLN A 73 0.55 3.89 -8.36
C GLN A 73 0.56 3.75 -9.89
N GLN A 74 -0.58 3.96 -10.56
CA GLN A 74 -0.63 3.95 -12.03
C GLN A 74 0.19 5.09 -12.65
N ALA A 75 0.30 6.23 -11.97
CA ALA A 75 1.19 7.30 -12.40
C ALA A 75 2.68 6.97 -12.17
N LEU A 76 2.99 6.12 -11.19
CA LEU A 76 4.35 5.69 -10.87
C LEU A 76 4.85 4.54 -11.73
N LEU A 77 4.03 3.48 -11.87
CA LEU A 77 4.30 2.32 -12.69
C LEU A 77 3.73 2.57 -14.09
N ARG A 78 4.61 3.04 -14.99
CA ARG A 78 4.21 3.20 -16.39
C ARG A 78 4.02 1.82 -17.01
N PRO A 79 2.94 1.59 -17.79
CA PRO A 79 2.81 0.35 -18.52
C PRO A 79 4.01 0.19 -19.45
N LEU A 80 4.64 -1.00 -19.40
CA LEU A 80 5.76 -1.29 -20.29
C LEU A 80 5.25 -1.33 -21.74
N PRO A 81 5.98 -0.73 -22.70
CA PRO A 81 5.70 -0.95 -24.10
C PRO A 81 5.88 -2.42 -24.43
N ALA A 82 5.06 -2.96 -25.36
CA ALA A 82 5.14 -4.36 -25.76
C ALA A 82 6.52 -4.74 -26.34
N ARG A 83 7.25 -3.76 -26.89
CA ARG A 83 8.62 -3.92 -27.36
C ARG A 83 9.49 -2.73 -26.95
N MET A 84 10.73 -3.00 -26.55
CA MET A 84 11.79 -2.00 -26.36
C MET A 84 13.09 -2.55 -26.94
N ASP A 85 13.69 -1.80 -27.87
CA ASP A 85 14.98 -2.13 -28.47
C ASP A 85 15.11 -3.60 -28.93
N GLY A 86 14.09 -4.09 -29.64
CA GLY A 86 14.03 -5.47 -30.13
C GLY A 86 13.55 -6.51 -29.11
N LEU A 87 13.55 -6.20 -27.81
CA LEU A 87 13.06 -7.06 -26.74
C LEU A 87 11.53 -6.99 -26.61
N ALA A 88 10.88 -8.14 -26.42
CA ALA A 88 9.48 -8.20 -26.03
C ALA A 88 9.37 -8.12 -24.50
N LEU A 89 8.51 -7.24 -24.00
CA LEU A 89 8.35 -7.02 -22.57
C LEU A 89 6.91 -7.20 -22.15
N ALA A 90 6.72 -7.85 -21.02
CA ALA A 90 5.45 -8.00 -20.36
C ALA A 90 5.66 -7.84 -18.85
N ALA A 91 4.74 -7.14 -18.19
CA ALA A 91 4.71 -7.02 -16.74
C ALA A 91 3.29 -7.25 -16.24
N ALA A 92 3.21 -7.93 -15.10
CA ALA A 92 2.02 -8.06 -14.30
C ALA A 92 2.37 -7.63 -12.88
N HIS A 93 1.56 -6.78 -12.27
CA HIS A 93 1.72 -6.40 -10.88
C HIS A 93 0.58 -6.96 -10.03
N GLY A 94 0.89 -7.16 -8.75
CA GLY A 94 -0.09 -7.51 -7.73
C GLY A 94 -1.12 -6.40 -7.46
N PRO A 95 -1.87 -6.51 -6.35
CA PRO A 95 -2.96 -5.60 -6.03
C PRO A 95 -2.51 -4.14 -5.94
N VAL A 96 -3.47 -3.23 -6.13
CA VAL A 96 -3.28 -1.80 -6.00
C VAL A 96 -2.74 -1.47 -4.60
N LEU A 97 -1.56 -0.85 -4.57
CA LEU A 97 -0.68 -0.54 -3.44
C LEU A 97 0.09 -1.71 -2.82
N GLY A 98 0.52 -2.66 -3.65
CA GLY A 98 1.62 -3.55 -3.29
C GLY A 98 2.93 -2.79 -3.02
N GLY A 99 3.87 -3.44 -2.35
CA GLY A 99 5.26 -2.99 -2.25
C GLY A 99 6.03 -3.14 -3.57
N ASP A 100 5.49 -3.93 -4.51
CA ASP A 100 6.11 -4.21 -5.79
C ASP A 100 6.24 -2.96 -6.69
N LEU A 101 7.42 -2.79 -7.27
CA LEU A 101 7.72 -1.80 -8.29
C LEU A 101 8.50 -2.43 -9.45
N TYR A 102 8.30 -1.90 -10.65
CA TYR A 102 9.11 -2.21 -11.80
C TYR A 102 9.18 -1.03 -12.76
N GLU A 103 10.27 -0.93 -13.51
CA GLU A 103 10.40 -0.01 -14.64
C GLU A 103 11.46 -0.53 -15.61
N ALA A 104 11.27 -0.28 -16.90
CA ALA A 104 12.27 -0.59 -17.92
C ALA A 104 12.47 0.62 -18.84
N LEU A 105 13.71 0.90 -19.17
CA LEU A 105 14.15 2.06 -19.93
C LEU A 105 15.17 1.66 -20.98
N THR A 106 15.03 2.21 -22.18
CA THR A 106 16.11 2.19 -23.18
C THR A 106 17.12 3.27 -22.83
N THR A 107 18.39 2.90 -22.70
CA THR A 107 19.49 3.78 -22.29
C THR A 107 20.66 3.67 -23.27
N PRO A 108 21.66 4.56 -23.23
CA PRO A 108 22.87 4.42 -24.04
C PRO A 108 23.66 3.13 -23.78
N TYR A 109 23.39 2.46 -22.66
CA TYR A 109 24.05 1.22 -22.23
C TYR A 109 23.20 -0.03 -22.54
N GLY A 110 22.10 0.11 -23.29
CA GLY A 110 21.14 -0.95 -23.56
C GLY A 110 19.83 -0.78 -22.77
N VAL A 111 19.03 -1.84 -22.71
CA VAL A 111 17.76 -1.84 -21.96
C VAL A 111 18.06 -2.16 -20.50
N ARG A 112 17.71 -1.23 -19.61
CA ARG A 112 17.84 -1.40 -18.17
C ARG A 112 16.48 -1.61 -17.53
N VAL A 113 16.40 -2.58 -16.64
CA VAL A 113 15.18 -2.92 -15.91
C VAL A 113 15.46 -2.88 -14.42
N VAL A 114 14.55 -2.29 -13.66
CA VAL A 114 14.48 -2.41 -12.21
C VAL A 114 13.21 -3.16 -11.84
N ILE A 115 13.33 -4.10 -10.92
CA ILE A 115 12.22 -4.79 -10.27
C ILE A 115 12.49 -4.70 -8.77
N GLY A 116 11.48 -4.51 -7.95
CA GLY A 116 11.67 -4.47 -6.52
C GLY A 116 10.41 -4.63 -5.70
N ASP A 117 10.59 -4.82 -4.41
CA ASP A 117 9.53 -4.85 -3.41
C ASP A 117 9.94 -4.00 -2.21
N VAL A 118 9.14 -2.98 -1.92
CA VAL A 118 9.30 -2.04 -0.81
C VAL A 118 8.71 -2.66 0.45
N ARG A 119 9.44 -2.59 1.57
CA ARG A 119 8.92 -3.00 2.87
C ARG A 119 7.60 -2.29 3.17
N GLY A 120 6.58 -3.10 3.46
CA GLY A 120 5.24 -2.61 3.79
C GLY A 120 4.35 -2.50 2.57
N HIS A 121 3.25 -1.78 2.70
CA HIS A 121 2.27 -1.65 1.61
C HIS A 121 1.41 -0.40 1.84
N GLY A 122 0.68 0.02 0.82
CA GLY A 122 -0.18 1.20 0.95
C GLY A 122 0.58 2.52 0.78
N LEU A 123 -0.05 3.59 1.27
CA LEU A 123 0.50 4.94 1.22
C LEU A 123 1.84 5.13 1.97
N PRO A 124 2.14 4.43 3.08
CA PRO A 124 3.44 4.60 3.75
C PRO A 124 4.65 4.15 2.90
N ALA A 125 4.47 3.18 1.99
CA ALA A 125 5.53 2.70 1.10
C ALA A 125 5.78 3.65 -0.10
N LEU A 126 4.85 4.58 -0.33
CA LEU A 126 4.85 5.45 -1.50
C LEU A 126 6.12 6.31 -1.63
N PRO A 127 6.61 7.02 -0.59
CA PRO A 127 7.79 7.87 -0.73
C PRO A 127 9.06 7.11 -1.11
N ALA A 128 9.24 5.90 -0.56
CA ALA A 128 10.36 5.04 -0.91
C ALA A 128 10.28 4.58 -2.37
N ALA A 129 9.11 4.09 -2.81
CA ALA A 129 8.89 3.67 -4.20
C ALA A 129 9.11 4.83 -5.19
N THR A 130 8.59 6.02 -4.90
CA THR A 130 8.73 7.19 -5.78
C THR A 130 10.17 7.66 -5.86
N ALA A 131 10.92 7.64 -4.75
CA ALA A 131 12.31 8.04 -4.71
C ALA A 131 13.19 7.07 -5.51
N VAL A 132 12.97 5.76 -5.36
CA VAL A 132 13.70 4.72 -6.09
C VAL A 132 13.41 4.82 -7.60
N LEU A 133 12.14 4.79 -8.02
CA LEU A 133 11.79 4.88 -9.44
C LEU A 133 12.20 6.22 -10.08
N GLY A 134 12.00 7.32 -9.36
CA GLY A 134 12.42 8.65 -9.80
C GLY A 134 13.93 8.74 -10.01
N CYS A 135 14.72 8.21 -9.07
CA CYS A 135 16.17 8.16 -9.19
C CYS A 135 16.62 7.19 -10.29
N PHE A 136 15.94 6.05 -10.47
CA PHE A 136 16.26 5.09 -11.53
C PHE A 136 16.14 5.73 -12.91
N ARG A 137 15.06 6.49 -13.15
CA ARG A 137 14.83 7.19 -14.43
C ARG A 137 15.99 8.10 -14.84
N GLU A 138 16.61 8.74 -13.88
CA GLU A 138 17.77 9.61 -14.10
C GLU A 138 19.07 8.78 -14.16
N ALA A 139 19.36 8.02 -13.11
CA ALA A 139 20.61 7.29 -12.95
C ALA A 139 20.83 6.25 -14.05
N ALA A 140 19.77 5.63 -14.58
CA ALA A 140 19.87 4.66 -15.67
C ALA A 140 20.45 5.27 -16.95
N HIS A 141 20.32 6.58 -17.16
CA HIS A 141 20.89 7.27 -18.32
C HIS A 141 22.29 7.83 -18.04
N ASP A 142 22.55 8.27 -16.81
CA ASP A 142 23.81 8.95 -16.45
C ASP A 142 24.94 7.99 -16.05
N GLU A 143 24.61 6.89 -15.37
CA GLU A 143 25.61 6.00 -14.77
C GLU A 143 26.00 4.89 -15.75
N PRO A 144 27.29 4.69 -16.08
CA PRO A 144 27.70 3.64 -17.00
C PRO A 144 27.51 2.22 -16.47
N THR A 145 27.49 2.03 -15.15
CA THR A 145 27.43 0.69 -14.53
C THR A 145 26.22 0.55 -13.60
N LEU A 146 25.69 -0.67 -13.48
CA LEU A 146 24.61 -0.99 -12.55
C LEU A 146 24.98 -0.70 -11.08
N ASP A 147 26.26 -0.83 -10.70
CA ASP A 147 26.73 -0.45 -9.36
C ASP A 147 26.59 1.06 -9.10
N GLY A 148 26.84 1.90 -10.12
CA GLY A 148 26.63 3.34 -10.06
C GLY A 148 25.16 3.68 -9.85
N VAL A 149 24.30 3.03 -10.64
CA VAL A 149 22.85 3.13 -10.52
C VAL A 149 22.39 2.73 -9.11
N LEU A 150 22.86 1.59 -8.59
CA LEU A 150 22.53 1.11 -7.24
C LEU A 150 22.91 2.12 -6.15
N ARG A 151 24.12 2.67 -6.20
CA ARG A 151 24.55 3.66 -5.19
C ARG A 151 23.68 4.91 -5.20
N ARG A 152 23.24 5.37 -6.39
CA ARG A 152 22.31 6.51 -6.50
C ARG A 152 20.94 6.16 -5.93
N LEU A 153 20.42 4.97 -6.24
CA LEU A 153 19.15 4.46 -5.70
C LEU A 153 19.19 4.35 -4.17
N GLU A 154 20.26 3.78 -3.62
CA GLU A 154 20.45 3.64 -2.17
C GLU A 154 20.45 5.01 -1.48
N ARG A 155 21.15 6.00 -2.05
CA ARG A 155 21.14 7.38 -1.53
C ARG A 155 19.75 8.02 -1.62
N ALA A 156 19.01 7.77 -2.70
CA ALA A 156 17.65 8.27 -2.84
C ALA A 156 16.71 7.65 -1.81
N LEU A 157 16.81 6.33 -1.59
CA LEU A 157 16.06 5.63 -0.57
C LEU A 157 16.38 6.16 0.83
N ARG A 158 17.66 6.33 1.18
CA ARG A 158 18.08 6.88 2.49
C ARG A 158 17.51 8.27 2.77
N ARG A 159 17.28 9.10 1.74
CA ARG A 159 16.65 10.43 1.90
C ARG A 159 15.14 10.36 2.07
N ALA A 160 14.50 9.33 1.50
CA ALA A 160 13.05 9.16 1.53
C ALA A 160 12.56 8.28 2.68
N ALA A 161 13.43 7.45 3.25
CA ALA A 161 13.15 6.58 4.39
C ALA A 161 12.68 7.39 5.59
N ALA A 162 11.57 6.97 6.19
CA ALA A 162 11.01 7.59 7.38
C ALA A 162 11.57 6.93 8.66
N GLY A 163 12.07 5.70 8.57
CA GLY A 163 12.68 4.98 9.67
C GLY A 163 13.93 4.18 9.27
N PRO A 164 14.74 3.76 10.25
CA PRO A 164 15.98 2.99 10.02
C PRO A 164 15.73 1.57 9.46
N GLU A 165 14.47 1.14 9.50
CA GLU A 165 14.00 -0.19 9.12
C GLU A 165 13.37 -0.22 7.71
N ASP A 166 13.30 0.92 7.02
CA ASP A 166 12.76 1.01 5.67
C ASP A 166 13.78 0.50 4.65
N PHE A 167 13.41 -0.56 3.92
CA PHE A 167 14.24 -1.15 2.88
C PHE A 167 13.42 -1.47 1.64
N VAL A 168 14.12 -1.63 0.52
CA VAL A 168 13.56 -2.08 -0.75
C VAL A 168 14.44 -3.20 -1.26
N THR A 169 13.85 -4.36 -1.53
CA THR A 169 14.56 -5.42 -2.28
C THR A 169 14.55 -5.02 -3.75
N LEU A 170 15.70 -5.16 -4.42
CA LEU A 170 15.83 -4.75 -5.82
C LEU A 170 16.51 -5.84 -6.66
N LEU A 171 16.11 -5.93 -7.91
CA LEU A 171 16.78 -6.63 -8.98
C LEU A 171 16.99 -5.63 -10.12
N LEU A 172 18.25 -5.34 -10.42
CA LEU A 172 18.64 -4.52 -11.56
C LEU A 172 19.12 -5.43 -12.68
N LEU A 173 18.64 -5.19 -13.88
CA LEU A 173 19.06 -5.90 -15.08
C LEU A 173 19.51 -4.90 -16.13
N GLU A 174 20.53 -5.26 -16.87
CA GLU A 174 20.98 -4.58 -18.07
C GLU A 174 21.09 -5.61 -19.18
N ILE A 175 20.44 -5.32 -20.31
CA ILE A 175 20.47 -6.14 -21.51
C ILE A 175 21.07 -5.29 -22.62
N THR A 176 22.27 -5.64 -23.04
CA THR A 176 23.01 -4.96 -24.10
C THR A 176 22.63 -5.52 -25.47
N ALA A 177 22.98 -4.79 -26.54
CA ALA A 177 22.62 -5.16 -27.91
C ALA A 177 23.24 -6.48 -28.39
N ASP A 178 24.35 -6.91 -27.78
CA ASP A 178 24.99 -8.22 -27.98
C ASP A 178 24.29 -9.36 -27.22
N SER A 179 23.11 -9.09 -26.63
CA SER A 179 22.33 -10.02 -25.81
C SER A 179 23.02 -10.46 -24.51
N THR A 180 24.06 -9.75 -24.08
CA THR A 180 24.63 -9.96 -22.74
C THR A 180 23.65 -9.44 -21.70
N VAL A 181 23.36 -10.27 -20.68
CA VAL A 181 22.47 -9.92 -19.58
C VAL A 181 23.29 -9.82 -18.30
N THR A 182 23.38 -8.61 -17.76
CA THR A 182 24.00 -8.35 -16.45
C THR A 182 22.89 -8.20 -15.42
N VAL A 183 22.96 -8.96 -14.33
CA VAL A 183 21.98 -8.91 -13.24
C VAL A 183 22.68 -8.57 -11.94
N LEU A 184 22.14 -7.58 -11.25
CA LEU A 184 22.57 -7.19 -9.92
C LEU A 184 21.40 -7.41 -8.95
N ASN A 185 21.57 -8.35 -8.04
CA ASN A 185 20.56 -8.75 -7.06
C ASN A 185 20.84 -8.13 -5.69
N CYS A 186 19.90 -7.33 -5.19
CA CYS A 186 19.92 -6.67 -3.89
C CYS A 186 18.83 -7.23 -2.95
N GLY A 187 18.79 -8.56 -2.81
CA GLY A 187 17.86 -9.24 -1.90
C GLY A 187 16.50 -9.59 -2.51
N HIS A 188 16.34 -9.45 -3.83
CA HIS A 188 15.17 -9.92 -4.56
C HIS A 188 15.36 -11.39 -5.00
N PRO A 189 14.31 -12.19 -5.24
CA PRO A 189 14.49 -13.54 -5.81
C PRO A 189 15.22 -13.51 -7.16
N TRP A 190 16.07 -14.51 -7.42
CA TRP A 190 16.76 -14.63 -8.71
C TRP A 190 15.76 -14.90 -9.84
N PRO A 191 15.95 -14.27 -11.03
CA PRO A 191 15.13 -14.54 -12.19
C PRO A 191 15.34 -15.96 -12.72
N TYR A 192 14.30 -16.51 -13.34
CA TYR A 192 14.37 -17.78 -14.05
C TYR A 192 14.75 -17.55 -15.52
N LEU A 193 15.71 -18.31 -16.00
CA LEU A 193 16.00 -18.41 -17.44
C LEU A 193 15.17 -19.56 -18.01
N LEU A 194 14.27 -19.25 -18.93
CA LEU A 194 13.49 -20.25 -19.64
C LEU A 194 14.18 -20.55 -20.98
N PRO A 195 14.30 -21.83 -21.37
CA PRO A 195 14.76 -22.18 -22.70
C PRO A 195 13.77 -21.68 -23.76
N PRO A 196 14.22 -21.43 -25.00
CA PRO A 196 13.31 -21.11 -26.10
C PRO A 196 12.27 -22.24 -26.26
N ALA A 197 11.02 -21.84 -26.52
CA ALA A 197 9.89 -22.73 -26.77
C ALA A 197 9.94 -23.36 -28.16
#